data_AF-A0A6N7PPM6-F1
#
_entry.id   AF-A0A6N7PPM6-F1
#
_cell.length_a   1.000
_cell.length_b   1.000
_cell.length_c   1.000
_cell.angle_alpha   90.00
_cell.angle_beta   90.00
_cell.angle_gamma   90.00
#
_symmetry.space_group_name_H-M   'P 1'
#
loop_
_entity.id
_entity.type
_entity.pdbx_description
1 polymer ?
#
loop_
_entity_poly.entity_id
_entity_poly.type
_entity_poly.pdbx_seq_one_letter_code
_entity_poly.pdbx_strand_id
1 'polypeptide(L)'
;MFALAVTAACGPTTRTENPGAGGEGGETWGQGPGVGGAGAGGSGQGAAGGGGAGQGGAGAGPIDDFQALTHIDLGDVELNTLAPFEVPDRAIGLTVVVGVPDLNDIIGINRLRPPSGESVIFNYALPGKTNPVFANYGWVGGANPQSDAANAWPMQQGQWRIALGDDDGSVTKAHVDLWIRRTKDGLFHGGVVDVNVFLAPNASTQSYVNQVLAEMFIDYAGLDLGKVNFFSLPSSATTIGTFEEYRQLLASSAGIGDAPALNLFVTGSFGADFGDAIGIAGGIPGSPARHGTTMSGVAYMPSGNPEYDASVLRHEVGHLAGLFHTTEYSVEETDPLSDTVECPTSVMQANPNNCPDVTNSMFPIAFGALELTEAQKRVLHGSALYRGILEEGGAPAPPLPPSGGAKVASPPSPLAPEPPFAVVATRRSNKPLPASPTPLERVLGAVWCAHGKTDYEGLAIRVAGASAPGTLRALVVDDTTSDILRARALGAYVRVAEGAERARAITLAETVAKRDDASTDLRVAALRSLARFAPVEARRSAATAAQSGDPVVRAVAGSLRAK
;
A
#
# COMPACT_ATOMS: atom_id res chain seq x y z
N MET A 1 39.51 -4.16 5.91
CA MET A 1 38.48 -4.97 6.58
C MET A 1 37.19 -4.77 5.81
N PHE A 2 36.67 -5.83 5.20
CA PHE A 2 35.50 -5.80 4.32
C PHE A 2 34.22 -5.70 5.16
N ALA A 3 33.44 -4.64 4.99
CA ALA A 3 32.09 -4.54 5.53
C ALA A 3 31.11 -5.05 4.46
N LEU A 4 30.42 -6.15 4.78
CA LEU A 4 29.34 -6.72 4.00
C LEU A 4 28.09 -5.86 4.28
N ALA A 5 27.62 -5.12 3.28
CA ALA A 5 26.37 -4.37 3.36
C ALA A 5 25.20 -5.33 3.04
N VAL A 6 24.20 -5.35 3.92
CA VAL A 6 23.06 -6.29 3.91
C VAL A 6 21.76 -5.48 3.83
N THR A 7 20.78 -6.02 3.12
CA THR A 7 19.57 -5.37 2.59
C THR A 7 18.31 -5.77 3.37
N ALA A 8 17.50 -4.81 3.78
CA ALA A 8 16.18 -5.01 4.41
C ALA A 8 15.04 -5.14 3.37
N ALA A 9 13.98 -5.87 3.74
CA ALA A 9 12.80 -6.15 2.92
C ALA A 9 11.54 -5.51 3.52
N CYS A 10 10.68 -4.93 2.66
CA CYS A 10 9.33 -4.48 3.01
C CYS A 10 8.28 -5.38 2.31
N GLY A 11 7.13 -5.60 2.96
CA GLY A 11 6.00 -6.42 2.52
C GLY A 11 5.25 -5.93 1.26
N PRO A 12 4.16 -6.63 0.85
CA PRO A 12 3.94 -7.04 -0.55
C PRO A 12 3.33 -5.97 -1.49
N THR A 13 3.69 -6.10 -2.78
CA THR A 13 3.31 -5.25 -3.91
C THR A 13 2.63 -6.05 -5.04
N THR A 14 1.69 -5.43 -5.76
CA THR A 14 1.37 -5.77 -7.17
C THR A 14 1.53 -4.55 -8.09
N ARG A 15 1.53 -4.79 -9.40
CA ARG A 15 2.30 -4.09 -10.45
C ARG A 15 1.54 -2.90 -11.08
N THR A 16 2.22 -1.77 -11.33
CA THR A 16 1.67 -0.65 -12.12
C THR A 16 1.63 -0.88 -13.63
N GLU A 17 0.75 -0.13 -14.30
CA GLU A 17 0.83 0.19 -15.73
C GLU A 17 1.46 1.58 -15.92
N ASN A 18 2.39 1.75 -16.86
CA ASN A 18 2.96 3.06 -17.17
C ASN A 18 1.94 3.94 -17.92
N PRO A 19 1.85 5.25 -17.61
CA PRO A 19 0.99 6.18 -18.33
C PRO A 19 1.52 6.39 -19.75
N GLY A 20 0.69 6.05 -20.75
CA GLY A 20 0.82 6.63 -22.07
C GLY A 20 0.38 8.09 -22.01
N ALA A 21 1.17 9.00 -22.57
CA ALA A 21 0.77 10.38 -22.80
C ALA A 21 -0.42 10.42 -23.76
N GLY A 22 -1.63 10.32 -23.21
CA GLY A 22 -2.89 10.59 -23.90
C GLY A 22 -3.64 11.60 -23.06
N GLY A 23 -3.64 12.86 -23.48
CA GLY A 23 -4.49 13.87 -22.89
C GLY A 23 -5.95 13.41 -22.93
N GLU A 24 -6.69 13.73 -21.86
CA GLU A 24 -8.11 13.43 -21.76
C GLU A 24 -8.88 14.11 -22.90
N GLY A 25 -9.21 13.33 -23.92
CA GLY A 25 -10.26 13.66 -24.87
C GLY A 25 -11.60 13.57 -24.14
N GLY A 26 -12.37 14.66 -24.19
CA GLY A 26 -13.55 14.87 -23.37
C GLY A 26 -14.58 13.74 -23.42
N GLU A 27 -15.04 13.33 -22.25
CA GLU A 27 -16.19 12.44 -22.10
C GLU A 27 -17.42 13.24 -21.64
N THR A 28 -18.49 13.06 -22.41
CA THR A 28 -19.79 13.71 -22.27
C THR A 28 -20.61 13.13 -21.13
N TRP A 29 -21.15 14.03 -20.29
CA TRP A 29 -21.93 13.73 -19.09
C TRP A 29 -23.36 13.26 -19.41
N GLY A 30 -23.76 12.11 -18.85
CA GLY A 30 -25.16 11.77 -18.64
C GLY A 30 -25.68 12.49 -17.39
N GLN A 31 -26.53 13.50 -17.57
CA GLN A 31 -27.24 14.20 -16.50
C GLN A 31 -28.28 13.26 -15.86
N GLY A 32 -28.05 12.82 -14.62
CA GLY A 32 -29.06 12.30 -13.69
C GLY A 32 -29.61 13.42 -12.81
N PRO A 33 -30.83 13.29 -12.25
CA PRO A 33 -31.75 14.39 -12.03
C PRO A 33 -31.24 15.40 -10.98
N GLY A 34 -31.29 16.67 -11.38
CA GLY A 34 -30.74 17.80 -10.64
C GLY A 34 -31.36 18.01 -9.26
N VAL A 35 -30.48 18.22 -8.29
CA VAL A 35 -30.83 18.78 -6.98
C VAL A 35 -30.65 20.28 -7.11
N GLY A 36 -31.76 21.02 -7.09
CA GLY A 36 -31.80 22.46 -7.33
C GLY A 36 -31.01 23.24 -6.28
N GLY A 37 -30.00 23.97 -6.73
CA GLY A 37 -29.33 25.01 -5.95
C GLY A 37 -30.21 26.25 -5.84
N ALA A 38 -30.22 26.86 -4.65
CA ALA A 38 -30.75 28.21 -4.45
C ALA A 38 -29.67 29.07 -3.80
N GLY A 39 -29.08 29.96 -4.60
CA GLY A 39 -28.34 31.13 -4.15
C GLY A 39 -29.29 32.25 -3.72
N ALA A 40 -28.79 33.10 -2.82
CA ALA A 40 -29.51 34.17 -2.15
C ALA A 40 -29.83 35.39 -3.03
N GLY A 41 -30.90 36.12 -2.68
CA GLY A 41 -31.02 37.56 -2.96
C GLY A 41 -32.44 38.13 -3.12
N GLY A 42 -32.91 38.87 -2.11
CA GLY A 42 -33.52 40.19 -2.33
C GLY A 42 -35.06 40.37 -2.40
N SER A 43 -35.64 40.81 -1.27
CA SER A 43 -36.72 41.81 -1.09
C SER A 43 -38.11 41.65 -1.74
N GLY A 44 -39.15 41.67 -0.90
CA GLY A 44 -40.52 42.02 -1.29
C GLY A 44 -41.53 41.86 -0.14
N GLN A 45 -42.08 42.97 0.36
CA GLN A 45 -43.06 43.03 1.45
C GLN A 45 -44.47 42.53 1.04
N GLY A 46 -45.16 41.89 2.00
CA GLY A 46 -46.58 42.13 2.30
C GLY A 46 -47.62 41.20 1.68
N ALA A 47 -48.22 40.32 2.49
CA ALA A 47 -49.64 40.38 2.89
C ALA A 47 -50.11 39.07 3.53
N ALA A 48 -50.88 39.20 4.61
CA ALA A 48 -51.38 38.14 5.47
C ALA A 48 -52.56 37.35 4.88
N GLY A 49 -52.74 36.11 5.34
CA GLY A 49 -53.93 35.30 5.04
C GLY A 49 -53.96 33.92 5.70
N GLY A 50 -54.23 33.88 7.00
CA GLY A 50 -55.09 32.89 7.69
C GLY A 50 -54.85 31.38 7.56
N GLY A 51 -54.29 30.79 8.62
CA GLY A 51 -55.00 29.80 9.45
C GLY A 51 -55.11 28.35 8.96
N GLY A 52 -54.28 27.48 9.52
CA GLY A 52 -54.47 26.01 9.53
C GLY A 52 -53.54 25.36 10.54
N ALA A 53 -54.02 25.17 11.77
CA ALA A 53 -53.27 24.66 12.90
C ALA A 53 -52.87 23.18 12.73
N GLY A 54 -51.59 22.88 13.00
CA GLY A 54 -51.04 21.54 13.14
C GLY A 54 -49.74 21.58 13.93
N GLN A 55 -49.86 21.53 15.26
CA GLN A 55 -48.83 21.25 16.29
C GLN A 55 -47.46 21.93 16.18
N GLY A 56 -47.30 23.02 16.95
CA GLY A 56 -46.00 23.57 17.32
C GLY A 56 -45.41 22.92 18.57
N GLY A 57 -44.21 22.37 18.41
CA GLY A 57 -42.99 22.70 19.15
C GLY A 57 -43.00 22.89 20.67
N ALA A 58 -42.31 21.99 21.35
CA ALA A 58 -41.23 22.31 22.32
C ALA A 58 -40.08 21.35 21.95
N GLY A 59 -38.86 21.74 21.62
CA GLY A 59 -38.07 22.86 22.11
C GLY A 59 -36.96 22.37 23.05
N ALA A 60 -36.11 21.42 22.60
CA ALA A 60 -34.74 21.15 23.06
C ALA A 60 -34.08 19.94 22.33
N GLY A 61 -33.05 20.20 21.51
CA GLY A 61 -31.89 19.30 21.24
C GLY A 61 -31.87 18.43 19.96
N PRO A 62 -30.66 17.99 19.50
CA PRO A 62 -29.31 18.27 20.01
C PRO A 62 -28.44 19.12 19.05
N ILE A 63 -27.33 19.63 19.62
CA ILE A 63 -26.16 20.16 18.93
C ILE A 63 -25.78 19.19 17.81
N ASP A 64 -25.49 19.71 16.61
CA ASP A 64 -24.90 18.90 15.53
C ASP A 64 -23.62 18.27 16.10
N ASP A 65 -23.63 16.96 16.34
CA ASP A 65 -22.60 16.23 17.10
C ASP A 65 -21.31 16.18 16.26
N PHE A 66 -20.57 17.30 16.29
CA PHE A 66 -19.34 17.47 15.54
C PHE A 66 -18.27 16.57 16.14
N GLN A 67 -17.99 15.43 15.48
CA GLN A 67 -17.01 14.45 15.93
C GLN A 67 -15.63 14.70 15.32
N ALA A 68 -14.57 14.45 16.10
CA ALA A 68 -13.20 14.61 15.63
C ALA A 68 -12.81 13.56 14.58
N LEU A 69 -13.44 12.38 14.62
CA LEU A 69 -13.27 11.33 13.62
C LEU A 69 -14.66 10.79 13.29
N THR A 70 -15.10 10.96 12.05
CA THR A 70 -16.37 10.43 11.57
C THR A 70 -16.12 9.18 10.75
N HIS A 71 -16.81 8.09 11.07
CA HIS A 71 -16.81 6.86 10.26
C HIS A 71 -17.97 6.90 9.26
N ILE A 72 -17.68 6.56 8.01
CA ILE A 72 -18.68 6.36 6.95
C ILE A 72 -18.47 4.96 6.40
N ASP A 73 -19.48 4.10 6.56
CA ASP A 73 -19.58 2.81 5.88
C ASP A 73 -20.22 3.05 4.50
N LEU A 74 -19.41 2.95 3.44
CA LEU A 74 -19.88 3.08 2.06
C LEU A 74 -20.49 1.78 1.54
N GLY A 75 -20.36 0.69 2.28
CA GLY A 75 -20.83 -0.64 1.93
C GLY A 75 -19.99 -1.30 0.84
N ASP A 76 -20.59 -2.27 0.16
CA ASP A 76 -19.97 -3.00 -0.93
C ASP A 76 -20.01 -2.18 -2.22
N VAL A 77 -18.84 -1.71 -2.65
CA VAL A 77 -18.63 -0.94 -3.87
C VAL A 77 -18.27 -1.88 -5.02
N GLU A 78 -18.88 -1.68 -6.18
CA GLU A 78 -18.54 -2.40 -7.41
C GLU A 78 -17.16 -1.98 -7.93
N LEU A 79 -16.31 -2.96 -8.22
CA LEU A 79 -14.99 -2.70 -8.82
C LEU A 79 -15.15 -2.09 -10.20
N ASN A 80 -14.14 -1.34 -10.63
CA ASN A 80 -14.09 -0.64 -11.92
C ASN A 80 -15.23 0.39 -12.12
N THR A 81 -15.90 0.79 -11.04
CA THR A 81 -16.87 1.89 -11.02
C THR A 81 -16.34 3.05 -10.19
N LEU A 82 -16.84 4.27 -10.46
CA LEU A 82 -16.55 5.45 -9.64
C LEU A 82 -17.67 5.64 -8.63
N ALA A 83 -17.44 5.18 -7.40
CA ALA A 83 -18.37 5.36 -6.30
C ALA A 83 -18.18 6.75 -5.66
N PRO A 84 -19.23 7.58 -5.57
CA PRO A 84 -19.16 8.87 -4.90
C PRO A 84 -19.32 8.74 -3.38
N PHE A 85 -18.69 9.63 -2.64
CA PHE A 85 -18.95 9.85 -1.21
C PHE A 85 -18.72 11.32 -0.85
N GLU A 86 -19.36 11.79 0.21
CA GLU A 86 -19.26 13.19 0.64
C GLU A 86 -18.19 13.35 1.72
N VAL A 87 -17.28 14.31 1.53
CA VAL A 87 -16.37 14.79 2.57
C VAL A 87 -16.94 16.11 3.11
N PRO A 88 -17.28 16.19 4.40
CA PRO A 88 -17.85 17.39 5.00
C PRO A 88 -16.84 18.54 5.07
N ASP A 89 -17.34 19.72 5.38
CA ASP A 89 -16.50 20.89 5.63
C ASP A 89 -15.52 20.67 6.79
N ARG A 90 -14.43 21.43 6.79
CA ARG A 90 -13.41 21.43 7.86
C ARG A 90 -12.77 20.06 8.12
N ALA A 91 -12.79 19.18 7.12
CA ALA A 91 -11.95 18.00 7.11
C ALA A 91 -10.48 18.41 7.03
N ILE A 92 -9.63 17.74 7.79
CA ILE A 92 -8.16 17.88 7.72
C ILE A 92 -7.48 16.58 7.29
N GLY A 93 -8.23 15.47 7.20
CA GLY A 93 -7.76 14.26 6.54
C GLY A 93 -8.85 13.21 6.32
N LEU A 94 -8.49 12.22 5.52
CA LEU A 94 -9.29 11.08 5.11
C LEU A 94 -8.42 9.83 5.19
N THR A 95 -8.93 8.76 5.78
CA THR A 95 -8.37 7.40 5.68
C THR A 95 -9.44 6.49 5.10
N VAL A 96 -9.05 5.68 4.11
CA VAL A 96 -9.88 4.71 3.41
C VAL A 96 -9.33 3.33 3.74
N VAL A 97 -10.20 2.38 4.08
CA VAL A 97 -9.86 0.97 4.20
C VAL A 97 -10.83 0.18 3.34
N VAL A 98 -10.28 -0.66 2.48
CA VAL A 98 -11.02 -1.50 1.56
C VAL A 98 -10.74 -2.96 1.91
N GLY A 99 -11.79 -3.77 1.98
CA GLY A 99 -11.68 -5.19 2.30
C GLY A 99 -12.47 -6.07 1.35
N VAL A 100 -11.94 -7.27 1.09
CA VAL A 100 -12.63 -8.34 0.35
C VAL A 100 -12.82 -9.58 1.23
N PRO A 101 -13.84 -10.42 0.97
CA PRO A 101 -14.11 -11.58 1.81
C PRO A 101 -13.00 -12.65 1.82
N ASP A 102 -12.36 -12.91 0.67
CA ASP A 102 -11.23 -13.85 0.59
C ASP A 102 -9.91 -13.09 0.78
N LEU A 103 -9.15 -13.46 1.80
CA LEU A 103 -7.87 -12.82 2.13
C LEU A 103 -6.73 -13.19 1.17
N ASN A 104 -6.99 -14.05 0.19
CA ASN A 104 -6.08 -14.39 -0.90
C ASN A 104 -6.38 -13.60 -2.19
N ASP A 105 -7.50 -12.89 -2.25
CA ASP A 105 -7.82 -12.01 -3.37
C ASP A 105 -7.01 -10.71 -3.25
N ILE A 106 -6.60 -10.14 -4.38
CA ILE A 106 -5.91 -8.86 -4.43
C ILE A 106 -6.93 -7.76 -4.71
N ILE A 107 -6.93 -6.74 -3.86
CA ILE A 107 -7.77 -5.56 -4.01
C ILE A 107 -6.89 -4.30 -4.00
N GLY A 108 -7.25 -3.32 -4.82
CA GLY A 108 -6.51 -2.07 -4.93
C GLY A 108 -7.42 -0.84 -5.07
N ILE A 109 -6.91 0.29 -4.59
CA ILE A 109 -7.51 1.61 -4.77
C ILE A 109 -6.97 2.17 -6.08
N ASN A 110 -7.66 1.90 -7.19
CA ASN A 110 -7.26 2.41 -8.50
C ASN A 110 -7.28 3.93 -8.55
N ARG A 111 -8.33 4.55 -7.97
CA ARG A 111 -8.51 5.99 -7.99
C ARG A 111 -9.09 6.48 -6.67
N LEU A 112 -8.54 7.56 -6.15
CA LEU A 112 -9.14 8.38 -5.10
C LEU A 112 -9.10 9.82 -5.56
N ARG A 113 -10.28 10.41 -5.81
CA ARG A 113 -10.41 11.69 -6.50
C ARG A 113 -11.14 12.74 -5.66
N PRO A 114 -10.52 13.92 -5.44
CA PRO A 114 -11.20 15.06 -4.83
C PRO A 114 -12.29 15.66 -5.75
N PRO A 115 -13.13 16.57 -5.23
CA PRO A 115 -14.18 17.24 -6.01
C PRO A 115 -13.64 18.05 -7.19
N SER A 116 -12.42 18.61 -7.05
CA SER A 116 -11.75 19.36 -8.10
C SER A 116 -10.28 18.97 -8.24
N GLY A 117 -9.76 19.08 -9.46
CA GLY A 117 -8.38 18.71 -9.79
C GLY A 117 -8.19 17.22 -10.13
N GLU A 118 -6.92 16.83 -10.16
CA GLU A 118 -6.46 15.48 -10.43
C GLU A 118 -6.71 14.54 -9.25
N SER A 119 -6.67 13.23 -9.50
CA SER A 119 -6.82 12.24 -8.43
C SER A 119 -5.60 12.24 -7.51
N VAL A 120 -5.80 12.05 -6.21
CA VAL A 120 -4.70 11.94 -5.23
C VAL A 120 -4.11 10.52 -5.21
N ILE A 121 -4.91 9.52 -5.60
CA ILE A 121 -4.45 8.21 -6.01
C ILE A 121 -4.96 7.99 -7.43
N PHE A 122 -4.09 7.58 -8.35
CA PHE A 122 -4.43 7.26 -9.72
C PHE A 122 -3.62 6.06 -10.20
N ASN A 123 -4.30 5.11 -10.84
CA ASN A 123 -3.70 3.87 -11.28
C ASN A 123 -2.94 3.15 -10.16
N TYR A 124 -3.58 3.06 -8.98
CA TYR A 124 -3.02 2.43 -7.79
C TYR A 124 -1.77 3.09 -7.22
N ALA A 125 -1.38 4.29 -7.68
CA ALA A 125 -0.20 4.99 -7.17
C ALA A 125 -0.51 6.46 -6.89
N LEU A 126 0.37 7.12 -6.13
CA LEU A 126 0.35 8.57 -6.04
C LEU A 126 0.79 9.17 -7.40
N PRO A 127 0.16 10.25 -7.88
CA PRO A 127 0.60 10.92 -9.11
C PRO A 127 2.09 11.27 -9.10
N GLY A 128 2.79 10.91 -10.18
CA GLY A 128 4.24 11.16 -10.31
C GLY A 128 5.12 10.17 -9.55
N LYS A 129 4.54 9.24 -8.81
CA LYS A 129 5.23 8.14 -8.14
C LYS A 129 4.90 6.82 -8.81
N THR A 130 5.79 5.86 -8.67
CA THR A 130 5.64 4.57 -9.33
C THR A 130 5.82 3.41 -8.38
N ASN A 131 6.69 3.50 -7.38
CA ASN A 131 6.96 2.41 -6.42
C ASN A 131 5.81 2.14 -5.43
N PRO A 132 5.19 3.14 -4.77
CA PRO A 132 4.13 2.87 -3.83
C PRO A 132 2.86 2.48 -4.58
N VAL A 133 2.37 1.27 -4.31
CA VAL A 133 1.14 0.74 -4.90
C VAL A 133 0.09 0.49 -3.82
N PHE A 134 -1.07 1.11 -3.98
CA PHE A 134 -2.26 0.91 -3.17
C PHE A 134 -3.03 -0.33 -3.63
N ALA A 135 -2.40 -1.50 -3.51
CA ALA A 135 -3.02 -2.80 -3.75
C ALA A 135 -2.39 -3.88 -2.85
N ASN A 136 -3.21 -4.75 -2.27
CA ASN A 136 -2.76 -5.79 -1.35
C ASN A 136 -3.79 -6.92 -1.22
N TYR A 137 -3.38 -8.02 -0.59
CA TYR A 137 -4.20 -9.20 -0.34
C TYR A 137 -5.22 -8.94 0.78
N GLY A 138 -6.50 -9.18 0.49
CA GLY A 138 -7.61 -9.11 1.44
C GLY A 138 -8.01 -7.69 1.84
N TRP A 139 -7.03 -6.84 2.15
CA TRP A 139 -7.25 -5.48 2.66
C TRP A 139 -6.24 -4.52 2.05
N VAL A 140 -6.68 -3.30 1.74
CA VAL A 140 -5.82 -2.20 1.32
C VAL A 140 -6.28 -0.88 1.94
N GLY A 141 -5.32 -0.01 2.27
CA GLY A 141 -5.55 1.31 2.83
C GLY A 141 -5.18 2.40 1.82
N GLY A 142 -5.80 3.56 1.94
CA GLY A 142 -5.40 4.79 1.23
C GLY A 142 -5.71 6.00 2.11
N ALA A 143 -5.03 7.11 1.92
CA ALA A 143 -5.30 8.31 2.71
C ALA A 143 -5.12 9.60 1.91
N ASN A 144 -5.61 10.69 2.50
CA ASN A 144 -5.30 12.04 2.08
C ASN A 144 -5.25 12.98 3.30
N PRO A 145 -4.26 13.88 3.43
CA PRO A 145 -3.13 14.05 2.52
C PRO A 145 -2.12 12.91 2.65
N GLN A 146 -1.55 12.50 1.52
CA GLN A 146 -0.29 11.75 1.47
C GLN A 146 0.76 12.45 0.61
N SER A 147 0.41 13.60 0.02
CA SER A 147 1.29 14.53 -0.71
C SER A 147 0.90 15.98 -0.36
N ASP A 148 1.73 16.94 -0.71
CA ASP A 148 1.46 18.38 -0.55
C ASP A 148 1.01 19.06 -1.84
N ALA A 149 0.67 18.27 -2.86
CA ALA A 149 0.09 18.77 -4.10
C ALA A 149 -1.25 19.48 -3.85
N ALA A 150 -1.58 20.47 -4.68
CA ALA A 150 -2.77 21.31 -4.48
C ALA A 150 -4.10 20.54 -4.54
N ASN A 151 -4.13 19.34 -5.12
CA ASN A 151 -5.30 18.46 -5.12
C ASN A 151 -5.41 17.62 -3.83
N ALA A 152 -4.30 17.41 -3.12
CA ALA A 152 -4.24 16.69 -1.84
C ALA A 152 -4.37 17.62 -0.63
N TRP A 153 -3.78 18.82 -0.71
CA TRP A 153 -3.76 19.79 0.40
C TRP A 153 -4.05 21.23 -0.08
N PRO A 154 -4.91 22.00 0.64
CA PRO A 154 -5.72 21.60 1.79
C PRO A 154 -6.82 20.58 1.40
N MET A 155 -7.32 19.83 2.39
CA MET A 155 -8.44 18.90 2.19
C MET A 155 -9.64 19.61 1.56
N GLN A 156 -10.13 19.07 0.44
CA GLN A 156 -11.29 19.61 -0.25
C GLN A 156 -12.59 19.04 0.32
N GLN A 157 -13.56 19.90 0.59
CA GLN A 157 -14.92 19.52 0.94
C GLN A 157 -15.76 19.21 -0.31
N GLY A 158 -16.76 18.33 -0.17
CA GLY A 158 -17.74 17.98 -1.20
C GLY A 158 -17.60 16.54 -1.70
N GLN A 159 -18.09 16.29 -2.91
CA GLN A 159 -18.18 14.94 -3.45
C GLN A 159 -16.83 14.40 -3.96
N TRP A 160 -16.23 13.52 -3.19
CA TRP A 160 -15.10 12.70 -3.59
C TRP A 160 -15.57 11.46 -4.34
N ARG A 161 -14.64 10.80 -5.05
CA ARG A 161 -14.91 9.53 -5.75
C ARG A 161 -13.80 8.53 -5.52
N ILE A 162 -14.16 7.27 -5.34
CA ILE A 162 -13.24 6.15 -5.28
C ILE A 162 -13.53 5.16 -6.40
N ALA A 163 -12.47 4.61 -7.01
CA ALA A 163 -12.57 3.45 -7.87
C ALA A 163 -11.61 2.36 -7.38
N LEU A 164 -12.09 1.14 -7.41
CA LEU A 164 -11.38 -0.05 -6.96
C LEU A 164 -11.06 -0.95 -8.15
N GLY A 165 -10.06 -1.81 -8.01
CA GLY A 165 -9.79 -2.87 -8.98
C GLY A 165 -9.00 -4.03 -8.37
N ASP A 166 -8.90 -5.11 -9.11
CA ASP A 166 -8.24 -6.36 -8.72
C ASP A 166 -7.20 -6.79 -9.76
N ASP A 167 -6.53 -7.92 -9.53
CA ASP A 167 -5.46 -8.39 -10.42
C ASP A 167 -5.93 -9.40 -11.49
N ASP A 168 -7.05 -10.08 -11.28
CA ASP A 168 -7.50 -11.18 -12.16
C ASP A 168 -8.99 -11.20 -12.51
N GLY A 169 -9.79 -10.25 -12.02
CA GLY A 169 -11.23 -10.17 -12.25
C GLY A 169 -12.08 -11.10 -11.38
N SER A 170 -11.48 -11.75 -10.36
CA SER A 170 -12.19 -12.61 -9.40
C SER A 170 -13.09 -11.84 -8.44
N VAL A 171 -12.78 -10.56 -8.19
CA VAL A 171 -13.52 -9.72 -7.26
C VAL A 171 -14.50 -8.83 -8.02
N THR A 172 -15.79 -8.92 -7.68
CA THR A 172 -16.81 -8.03 -8.27
C THR A 172 -17.14 -6.84 -7.39
N LYS A 173 -16.98 -6.99 -6.07
CA LYS A 173 -17.28 -5.97 -5.06
C LYS A 173 -16.30 -6.04 -3.91
N ALA A 174 -16.03 -4.89 -3.29
CA ALA A 174 -15.25 -4.81 -2.06
C ALA A 174 -15.91 -3.81 -1.11
N HIS A 175 -15.80 -4.10 0.19
CA HIS A 175 -16.36 -3.27 1.24
C HIS A 175 -15.45 -2.08 1.52
N VAL A 176 -16.02 -0.87 1.65
CA VAL A 176 -15.24 0.36 1.83
C VAL A 176 -15.67 1.10 3.10
N ASP A 177 -14.72 1.30 4.00
CA ASP A 177 -14.86 2.20 5.14
C ASP A 177 -14.03 3.46 4.95
N LEU A 178 -14.57 4.58 5.42
CA LEU A 178 -13.93 5.88 5.40
C LEU A 178 -13.89 6.45 6.81
N TRP A 179 -12.78 7.05 7.19
CA TRP A 179 -12.65 7.85 8.40
C TRP A 179 -12.21 9.25 8.04
N ILE A 180 -13.01 10.23 8.43
CA ILE A 180 -12.77 11.64 8.13
C ILE A 180 -12.40 12.35 9.42
N ARG A 181 -11.17 12.90 9.44
CA ARG A 181 -10.67 13.73 10.54
C ARG A 181 -11.16 15.16 10.36
N ARG A 182 -11.76 15.74 11.40
CA ARG A 182 -12.29 17.11 11.38
C ARG A 182 -12.00 17.84 12.68
N THR A 183 -11.99 19.17 12.59
CA THR A 183 -11.96 20.08 13.74
C THR A 183 -12.90 21.25 13.48
N LYS A 184 -13.32 21.97 14.53
CA LYS A 184 -14.37 22.99 14.43
C LYS A 184 -14.00 24.16 13.50
N ASP A 185 -12.72 24.38 13.26
CA ASP A 185 -12.17 25.44 12.41
C ASP A 185 -11.33 24.91 11.23
N GLY A 186 -11.15 23.60 11.09
CA GLY A 186 -10.31 23.01 10.06
C GLY A 186 -8.80 23.12 10.33
N LEU A 187 -8.40 23.40 11.58
CA LEU A 187 -7.01 23.42 12.03
C LEU A 187 -6.72 22.26 13.00
N PHE A 188 -5.48 21.81 13.08
CA PHE A 188 -5.07 20.79 14.04
C PHE A 188 -4.89 21.38 15.44
N HIS A 189 -5.46 20.72 16.47
CA HIS A 189 -5.43 21.17 17.87
C HIS A 189 -4.79 20.15 18.84
N GLY A 190 -4.10 19.14 18.31
CA GLY A 190 -3.54 18.04 19.09
C GLY A 190 -4.41 16.78 19.11
N GLY A 191 -3.91 15.76 19.78
CA GLY A 191 -4.62 14.49 19.93
C GLY A 191 -3.85 13.49 20.78
N VAL A 192 -4.50 12.37 21.09
CA VAL A 192 -3.89 11.28 21.89
C VAL A 192 -3.98 9.96 21.14
N VAL A 193 -2.91 9.19 21.15
CA VAL A 193 -2.86 7.84 20.57
C VAL A 193 -3.01 6.83 21.70
N ASP A 194 -4.16 6.17 21.77
CA ASP A 194 -4.31 5.00 22.63
C ASP A 194 -3.54 3.81 22.00
N VAL A 195 -2.94 2.95 22.83
CA VAL A 195 -2.06 1.86 22.37
C VAL A 195 -2.51 0.54 22.97
N ASN A 196 -2.76 -0.45 22.12
CA ASN A 196 -2.96 -1.84 22.49
C ASN A 196 -1.66 -2.61 22.24
N VAL A 197 -0.91 -2.91 23.29
CA VAL A 197 0.34 -3.65 23.23
C VAL A 197 0.06 -5.14 23.32
N PHE A 198 0.43 -5.89 22.29
CA PHE A 198 0.40 -7.34 22.25
C PHE A 198 1.82 -7.86 22.47
N LEU A 199 2.11 -8.39 23.66
CA LEU A 199 3.46 -8.75 24.10
C LEU A 199 3.69 -10.26 23.99
N ALA A 200 4.63 -10.67 23.13
CA ALA A 200 5.07 -12.06 23.04
C ALA A 200 5.91 -12.46 24.26
N PRO A 201 5.83 -13.74 24.69
CA PRO A 201 6.61 -14.22 25.81
C PRO A 201 8.11 -14.01 25.57
N ASN A 202 8.81 -13.47 26.58
CA ASN A 202 10.25 -13.20 26.59
C ASN A 202 10.75 -12.20 25.51
N ALA A 203 9.87 -11.56 24.75
CA ALA A 203 10.26 -10.53 23.78
C ALA A 203 10.68 -9.22 24.48
N SER A 204 9.96 -8.85 25.54
CA SER A 204 10.28 -7.68 26.38
C SER A 204 9.51 -7.72 27.70
N THR A 205 9.60 -6.63 28.47
CA THR A 205 8.81 -6.39 29.68
C THR A 205 7.86 -5.22 29.47
N GLN A 206 6.72 -5.20 30.18
CA GLN A 206 5.80 -4.04 30.12
C GLN A 206 6.48 -2.74 30.54
N SER A 207 7.38 -2.78 31.54
CA SER A 207 8.14 -1.62 31.98
C SER A 207 9.02 -1.04 30.87
N TYR A 208 9.69 -1.91 30.11
CA TYR A 208 10.52 -1.48 28.99
C TYR A 208 9.66 -0.88 27.87
N VAL A 209 8.58 -1.56 27.47
CA VAL A 209 7.69 -1.05 26.40
C VAL A 209 7.06 0.29 26.79
N ASN A 210 6.69 0.48 28.06
CA ASN A 210 6.20 1.78 28.53
C ASN A 210 7.26 2.88 28.44
N GLN A 211 8.54 2.58 28.67
CA GLN A 211 9.63 3.54 28.47
C GLN A 211 9.77 3.91 26.99
N VAL A 212 9.79 2.91 26.10
CA VAL A 212 9.84 3.14 24.64
C VAL A 212 8.67 4.02 24.18
N LEU A 213 7.45 3.73 24.63
CA LEU A 213 6.28 4.54 24.30
C LEU A 213 6.39 5.96 24.84
N ALA A 214 6.87 6.15 26.07
CA ALA A 214 7.07 7.49 26.62
C ALA A 214 8.06 8.30 25.77
N GLU A 215 9.20 7.71 25.38
CA GLU A 215 10.20 8.34 24.50
C GLU A 215 9.65 8.61 23.07
N MET A 216 8.88 7.65 22.54
CA MET A 216 8.27 7.77 21.20
C MET A 216 7.37 9.00 21.10
N PHE A 217 6.63 9.36 22.15
CA PHE A 217 5.66 10.46 22.11
C PHE A 217 6.23 11.83 22.50
N ILE A 218 7.52 11.96 22.83
CA ILE A 218 8.15 13.27 23.08
C ILE A 218 8.15 14.10 21.79
N ASP A 219 7.36 15.18 21.74
CA ASP A 219 7.25 16.06 20.56
C ASP A 219 6.81 15.35 19.26
N TYR A 220 6.00 14.30 19.37
CA TYR A 220 5.53 13.54 18.19
C TYR A 220 4.38 14.24 17.46
N ALA A 221 4.71 15.31 16.72
CA ALA A 221 3.79 16.07 15.88
C ALA A 221 2.56 16.66 16.63
N GLY A 222 2.69 16.91 17.94
CA GLY A 222 1.58 17.37 18.78
C GLY A 222 0.56 16.28 19.14
N LEU A 223 0.95 15.01 19.00
CA LEU A 223 0.22 13.85 19.51
C LEU A 223 0.86 13.37 20.81
N ASP A 224 0.03 13.12 21.82
CA ASP A 224 0.44 12.59 23.11
C ASP A 224 0.12 11.09 23.24
N LEU A 225 0.80 10.42 24.17
CA LEU A 225 0.47 9.05 24.54
C LEU A 225 -0.86 9.02 25.31
N GLY A 226 -1.80 8.22 24.81
CA GLY A 226 -3.09 7.96 25.43
C GLY A 226 -3.05 6.76 26.38
N LYS A 227 -4.16 6.02 26.42
CA LYS A 227 -4.32 4.83 27.24
C LYS A 227 -3.49 3.68 26.66
N VAL A 228 -2.70 3.01 27.49
CA VAL A 228 -1.96 1.80 27.12
C VAL A 228 -2.62 0.56 27.71
N ASN A 229 -3.02 -0.40 26.87
CA ASN A 229 -3.53 -1.70 27.27
C ASN A 229 -2.52 -2.79 26.89
N PHE A 230 -2.34 -3.79 27.76
CA PHE A 230 -1.45 -4.92 27.47
C PHE A 230 -2.24 -6.22 27.30
N PHE A 231 -1.89 -6.96 26.27
CA PHE A 231 -2.40 -8.27 25.92
C PHE A 231 -1.23 -9.24 25.77
N SER A 232 -1.40 -10.49 26.18
CA SER A 232 -0.38 -11.52 25.98
C SER A 232 -0.58 -12.19 24.62
N LEU A 233 0.52 -12.40 23.90
CA LEU A 233 0.54 -13.24 22.71
C LEU A 233 0.97 -14.68 23.06
N PRO A 234 0.64 -15.69 22.23
CA PRO A 234 1.19 -17.02 22.36
C PRO A 234 2.70 -17.05 22.04
N SER A 235 3.41 -18.08 22.49
CA SER A 235 4.85 -18.26 22.20
C SER A 235 5.16 -18.41 20.70
N SER A 236 4.18 -18.80 19.88
CA SER A 236 4.33 -18.81 18.42
C SER A 236 4.53 -17.42 17.83
N ALA A 237 4.15 -16.36 18.55
CA ALA A 237 4.35 -14.97 18.13
C ALA A 237 5.70 -14.39 18.58
N THR A 238 6.54 -15.17 19.27
CA THR A 238 7.90 -14.73 19.64
C THR A 238 8.82 -14.66 18.41
N THR A 239 8.55 -15.46 17.38
CA THR A 239 9.27 -15.39 16.10
C THR A 239 8.26 -15.32 14.98
N ILE A 240 8.34 -14.28 14.16
CA ILE A 240 7.49 -14.11 12.98
C ILE A 240 8.35 -14.42 11.75
N GLY A 241 8.23 -15.64 11.25
CA GLY A 241 9.09 -16.20 10.21
C GLY A 241 8.68 -15.82 8.79
N THR A 242 7.37 -15.65 8.55
CA THR A 242 6.81 -15.44 7.21
C THR A 242 5.81 -14.29 7.15
N PHE A 243 5.58 -13.75 5.95
CA PHE A 243 4.54 -12.73 5.72
C PHE A 243 3.14 -13.21 6.11
N GLU A 244 2.86 -14.52 6.00
CA GLU A 244 1.58 -15.08 6.41
C GLU A 244 1.39 -14.99 7.94
N GLU A 245 2.40 -15.42 8.69
CA GLU A 245 2.40 -15.30 10.16
C GLU A 245 2.27 -13.85 10.61
N TYR A 246 2.92 -12.92 9.92
CA TYR A 246 2.79 -11.48 10.18
C TYR A 246 1.36 -10.97 9.93
N ARG A 247 0.74 -11.33 8.81
CA ARG A 247 -0.65 -10.95 8.52
C ARG A 247 -1.62 -11.51 9.55
N GLN A 248 -1.41 -12.77 9.96
CA GLN A 248 -2.20 -13.41 11.02
C GLN A 248 -2.01 -12.74 12.38
N LEU A 249 -0.78 -12.31 12.69
CA LEU A 249 -0.48 -11.55 13.89
C LEU A 249 -1.28 -10.25 13.95
N LEU A 250 -1.25 -9.43 12.88
CA LEU A 250 -2.02 -8.19 12.85
C LEU A 250 -3.53 -8.41 12.96
N ALA A 251 -4.04 -9.44 12.26
CA ALA A 251 -5.44 -9.83 12.30
C ALA A 251 -5.88 -10.36 13.69
N SER A 252 -4.95 -10.77 14.55
CA SER A 252 -5.28 -11.24 15.91
C SER A 252 -5.78 -10.12 16.84
N SER A 253 -5.73 -8.86 16.40
CA SER A 253 -6.34 -7.74 17.11
C SER A 253 -7.87 -7.70 17.00
N ALA A 254 -8.49 -8.64 16.29
CA ALA A 254 -9.93 -8.72 16.15
C ALA A 254 -10.66 -8.75 17.50
N GLY A 255 -11.72 -7.94 17.62
CA GLY A 255 -12.55 -7.88 18.84
C GLY A 255 -11.91 -7.16 20.03
N ILE A 256 -10.77 -6.49 19.82
CA ILE A 256 -10.09 -5.73 20.88
C ILE A 256 -10.62 -4.31 20.93
N GLY A 257 -11.14 -3.93 22.10
CA GLY A 257 -11.22 -2.55 22.58
C GLY A 257 -11.97 -1.53 21.71
N ASP A 258 -11.79 -0.27 22.10
CA ASP A 258 -12.28 0.89 21.37
C ASP A 258 -11.25 1.36 20.33
N ALA A 259 -11.70 2.10 19.32
CA ALA A 259 -10.90 2.66 18.24
C ALA A 259 -10.97 4.20 18.23
N PRO A 260 -10.04 4.93 17.58
CA PRO A 260 -8.80 4.42 17.03
C PRO A 260 -7.78 4.10 18.13
N ALA A 261 -6.97 3.07 17.89
CA ALA A 261 -5.86 2.70 18.75
C ALA A 261 -4.73 2.07 17.93
N LEU A 262 -3.49 2.38 18.30
CA LEU A 262 -2.30 1.71 17.77
C LEU A 262 -2.23 0.29 18.34
N ASN A 263 -2.41 -0.71 17.49
CA ASN A 263 -2.06 -2.08 17.85
C ASN A 263 -0.54 -2.28 17.64
N LEU A 264 0.18 -2.49 18.74
CA LEU A 264 1.62 -2.67 18.77
C LEU A 264 1.96 -4.11 19.16
N PHE A 265 2.47 -4.89 18.21
CA PHE A 265 2.88 -6.26 18.42
C PHE A 265 4.37 -6.34 18.72
N VAL A 266 4.71 -6.75 19.94
CA VAL A 266 6.08 -6.87 20.42
C VAL A 266 6.52 -8.31 20.27
N THR A 267 7.34 -8.58 19.26
CA THR A 267 7.89 -9.91 18.94
C THR A 267 9.36 -10.01 19.37
N GLY A 268 9.88 -11.24 19.48
CA GLY A 268 11.28 -11.49 19.80
C GLY A 268 12.19 -11.51 18.57
N SER A 269 11.67 -11.86 17.38
CA SER A 269 12.43 -11.84 16.14
C SER A 269 11.57 -11.89 14.87
N PHE A 270 12.16 -11.43 13.78
CA PHE A 270 11.68 -11.67 12.42
C PHE A 270 12.54 -12.72 11.70
N GLY A 271 11.92 -13.51 10.84
CA GLY A 271 12.59 -14.50 10.00
C GLY A 271 13.21 -13.89 8.74
N ALA A 272 13.86 -14.76 7.95
CA ALA A 272 14.60 -14.35 6.76
C ALA A 272 13.74 -13.67 5.66
N ASP A 273 12.43 -13.92 5.64
CA ASP A 273 11.49 -13.29 4.70
C ASP A 273 11.45 -11.75 4.85
N PHE A 274 11.85 -11.24 6.01
CA PHE A 274 11.84 -9.82 6.35
C PHE A 274 13.23 -9.17 6.27
N GLY A 275 14.27 -9.92 5.85
CA GLY A 275 15.64 -9.43 5.83
C GLY A 275 16.09 -8.95 7.23
N ASP A 276 16.63 -7.74 7.29
CA ASP A 276 17.09 -7.11 8.53
C ASP A 276 16.04 -6.18 9.18
N ALA A 277 14.75 -6.38 8.87
CA ALA A 277 13.69 -5.56 9.46
C ALA A 277 13.66 -5.69 10.99
N ILE A 278 13.50 -4.56 11.66
CA ILE A 278 13.36 -4.46 13.13
C ILE A 278 11.98 -3.92 13.54
N GLY A 279 11.23 -3.40 12.57
CA GLY A 279 9.85 -2.94 12.67
C GLY A 279 9.16 -3.12 11.32
N ILE A 280 7.85 -3.34 11.33
CA ILE A 280 7.02 -3.46 10.13
C ILE A 280 5.62 -2.91 10.43
N ALA A 281 5.18 -1.93 9.65
CA ALA A 281 3.80 -1.45 9.65
C ALA A 281 2.87 -2.30 8.78
N GLY A 282 1.59 -2.36 9.15
CA GLY A 282 0.56 -3.11 8.42
C GLY A 282 0.19 -2.53 7.06
N GLY A 283 0.65 -1.31 6.73
CA GLY A 283 0.42 -0.65 5.46
C GLY A 283 0.80 0.83 5.48
N ILE A 284 0.68 1.48 4.31
CA ILE A 284 0.92 2.91 4.12
C ILE A 284 -0.27 3.55 3.38
N PRO A 285 -1.34 3.98 4.09
CA PRO A 285 -1.55 3.83 5.53
C PRO A 285 -1.97 2.39 5.90
N GLY A 286 -1.92 2.09 7.19
CA GLY A 286 -2.56 0.90 7.75
C GLY A 286 -4.01 1.17 8.16
N SER A 287 -4.53 0.36 9.09
CA SER A 287 -5.92 0.45 9.55
C SER A 287 -6.04 0.62 11.08
N PRO A 288 -5.63 1.77 11.65
CA PRO A 288 -5.64 1.96 13.10
C PRO A 288 -7.06 2.16 13.69
N ALA A 289 -8.04 2.47 12.85
CA ALA A 289 -9.43 2.65 13.26
C ALA A 289 -10.32 1.39 13.08
N ARG A 290 -9.76 0.31 12.51
CA ARG A 290 -10.42 -1.00 12.37
C ARG A 290 -9.47 -2.08 12.81
N HIS A 291 -9.78 -2.77 13.91
CA HIS A 291 -8.98 -3.88 14.40
C HIS A 291 -9.31 -5.18 13.65
N GLY A 292 -8.39 -6.14 13.69
CA GLY A 292 -8.60 -7.48 13.13
C GLY A 292 -8.38 -7.61 11.62
N THR A 293 -7.79 -6.61 10.96
CA THR A 293 -7.37 -6.71 9.56
C THR A 293 -5.88 -7.08 9.47
N THR A 294 -5.45 -7.51 8.28
CA THR A 294 -4.03 -7.75 7.97
C THR A 294 -3.19 -6.46 7.93
N MET A 295 -3.80 -5.29 8.18
CA MET A 295 -3.18 -3.97 8.18
C MET A 295 -3.29 -3.25 9.54
N SER A 296 -3.86 -3.91 10.55
CA SER A 296 -4.28 -3.31 11.82
C SER A 296 -3.15 -3.28 12.85
N GLY A 297 -2.02 -2.65 12.56
CA GLY A 297 -0.99 -2.38 13.56
C GLY A 297 0.45 -2.35 13.04
N VAL A 298 1.37 -2.38 13.99
CA VAL A 298 2.83 -2.41 13.80
C VAL A 298 3.38 -3.60 14.56
N ALA A 299 4.25 -4.40 13.95
CA ALA A 299 5.08 -5.37 14.67
C ALA A 299 6.50 -4.86 14.80
N TYR A 300 7.14 -5.03 15.95
CA TYR A 300 8.55 -4.65 16.13
C TYR A 300 9.28 -5.59 17.09
N MET A 301 10.60 -5.63 16.91
CA MET A 301 11.53 -6.39 17.74
C MET A 301 12.37 -5.41 18.58
N PRO A 302 12.18 -5.38 19.91
CA PRO A 302 12.95 -4.53 20.81
C PRO A 302 14.46 -4.79 20.77
N SER A 303 15.27 -3.74 20.75
CA SER A 303 16.73 -3.83 20.81
C SER A 303 17.28 -3.87 22.24
N GLY A 304 16.49 -3.42 23.22
CA GLY A 304 16.95 -3.18 24.60
C GLY A 304 17.43 -1.74 24.85
N ASN A 305 17.42 -0.87 23.85
CA ASN A 305 17.65 0.57 23.96
C ASN A 305 16.33 1.35 23.72
N PRO A 306 15.73 1.99 24.75
CA PRO A 306 14.45 2.67 24.61
C PRO A 306 14.42 3.83 23.62
N GLU A 307 15.48 4.65 23.58
CA GLU A 307 15.57 5.80 22.68
C GLU A 307 15.70 5.38 21.22
N TYR A 308 16.46 4.31 20.97
CA TYR A 308 16.58 3.73 19.64
C TYR A 308 15.26 3.09 19.19
N ASP A 309 14.64 2.26 20.05
CA ASP A 309 13.37 1.61 19.74
C ASP A 309 12.24 2.64 19.54
N ALA A 310 12.28 3.77 20.24
CA ALA A 310 11.35 4.87 20.03
C ALA A 310 11.45 5.44 18.61
N SER A 311 12.67 5.58 18.06
CA SER A 311 12.86 5.99 16.66
C SER A 311 12.28 4.99 15.66
N VAL A 312 12.44 3.69 15.93
CA VAL A 312 11.86 2.61 15.12
C VAL A 312 10.33 2.70 15.15
N LEU A 313 9.74 2.86 16.33
CA LEU A 313 8.29 2.99 16.44
C LEU A 313 7.77 4.25 15.77
N ARG A 314 8.47 5.40 15.85
CA ARG A 314 8.07 6.60 15.12
C ARG A 314 8.04 6.37 13.60
N HIS A 315 9.04 5.66 13.08
CA HIS A 315 9.12 5.27 11.67
C HIS A 315 7.90 4.41 11.26
N GLU A 316 7.68 3.30 11.96
CA GLU A 316 6.59 2.37 11.61
C GLU A 316 5.20 2.97 11.84
N VAL A 317 5.03 3.78 12.88
CA VAL A 317 3.76 4.49 13.12
C VAL A 317 3.55 5.61 12.11
N GLY A 318 4.63 6.22 11.61
CA GLY A 318 4.60 7.11 10.45
C GLY A 318 4.05 6.42 9.21
N HIS A 319 4.55 5.22 8.88
CA HIS A 319 3.98 4.38 7.83
C HIS A 319 2.51 4.07 8.06
N LEU A 320 2.15 3.63 9.28
CA LEU A 320 0.77 3.31 9.63
C LEU A 320 -0.17 4.51 9.40
N ALA A 321 0.31 5.73 9.63
CA ALA A 321 -0.43 6.97 9.40
C ALA A 321 -0.43 7.44 7.93
N GLY A 322 0.44 6.89 7.08
CA GLY A 322 0.46 7.15 5.63
C GLY A 322 1.72 7.81 5.09
N LEU A 323 2.79 7.94 5.90
CA LEU A 323 4.09 8.47 5.46
C LEU A 323 4.88 7.41 4.66
N PHE A 324 5.58 7.86 3.63
CA PHE A 324 6.52 7.04 2.86
C PHE A 324 7.96 7.33 3.31
N HIS A 325 8.92 6.53 2.85
CA HIS A 325 10.32 6.84 3.05
C HIS A 325 10.70 8.13 2.31
N THR A 326 11.43 9.02 2.97
CA THR A 326 11.90 10.27 2.36
C THR A 326 12.74 9.99 1.11
N THR A 327 13.59 8.97 1.22
CA THR A 327 14.39 8.43 0.13
C THR A 327 14.35 6.90 0.17
N GLU A 328 14.31 6.27 -1.00
CA GLU A 328 14.44 4.82 -1.11
C GLU A 328 15.90 4.35 -1.24
N TYR A 329 16.24 3.21 -0.62
CA TYR A 329 17.61 2.69 -0.63
C TYR A 329 18.06 2.18 -2.03
N SER A 330 17.13 1.60 -2.78
CA SER A 330 17.44 0.77 -3.96
C SER A 330 16.97 1.36 -5.29
N VAL A 331 16.25 2.48 -5.25
CA VAL A 331 15.60 3.10 -6.40
C VAL A 331 15.66 4.61 -6.25
N GLU A 332 15.68 5.32 -7.37
CA GLU A 332 15.58 6.79 -7.38
C GLU A 332 14.09 7.16 -7.25
N GLU A 333 13.54 6.93 -6.07
CA GLU A 333 12.20 7.33 -5.68
C GLU A 333 12.22 7.89 -4.25
N THR A 334 11.31 8.82 -4.01
CA THR A 334 11.24 9.67 -2.82
C THR A 334 9.78 9.80 -2.43
N ASP A 335 9.50 10.25 -1.21
CA ASP A 335 8.13 10.55 -0.82
C ASP A 335 7.56 11.71 -1.68
N PRO A 336 6.23 11.90 -1.72
CA PRO A 336 5.59 12.93 -2.54
C PRO A 336 5.48 14.27 -1.80
N LEU A 337 6.34 14.55 -0.82
CA LEU A 337 6.33 15.77 -0.01
C LEU A 337 7.47 16.67 -0.50
N SER A 338 7.20 17.95 -0.72
CA SER A 338 8.20 18.85 -1.33
C SER A 338 9.21 19.42 -0.33
N ASP A 339 8.96 19.28 0.98
CA ASP A 339 9.81 19.80 2.06
C ASP A 339 10.75 18.74 2.66
N THR A 340 10.69 17.50 2.17
CA THR A 340 11.63 16.43 2.50
C THR A 340 12.81 16.50 1.54
N VAL A 341 14.01 16.47 2.10
CA VAL A 341 15.23 16.48 1.29
C VAL A 341 15.47 15.08 0.76
N GLU A 342 15.81 14.97 -0.52
CA GLU A 342 16.11 13.68 -1.16
C GLU A 342 17.61 13.33 -1.01
N CYS A 343 17.93 12.07 -0.72
CA CYS A 343 19.30 11.57 -0.77
C CYS A 343 19.62 11.02 -2.17
N PRO A 344 20.72 11.46 -2.82
CA PRO A 344 21.14 10.86 -4.07
C PRO A 344 21.42 9.36 -3.90
N THR A 345 20.92 8.52 -4.82
CA THR A 345 21.10 7.06 -4.77
C THR A 345 22.57 6.66 -4.64
N SER A 346 23.50 7.42 -5.24
CA SER A 346 24.94 7.16 -5.11
C SER A 346 25.48 7.37 -3.70
N VAL A 347 24.96 8.35 -2.96
CA VAL A 347 25.31 8.60 -1.55
C VAL A 347 24.68 7.53 -0.68
N MET A 348 23.38 7.27 -0.87
CA MET A 348 22.63 6.21 -0.18
C MET A 348 23.33 4.84 -0.31
N GLN A 349 23.80 4.46 -1.50
CA GLN A 349 24.48 3.18 -1.72
C GLN A 349 25.93 3.14 -1.19
N ALA A 350 26.64 4.27 -1.19
CA ALA A 350 28.04 4.32 -0.76
C ALA A 350 28.19 4.46 0.76
N ASN A 351 27.42 5.36 1.37
CA ASN A 351 27.39 5.60 2.81
C ASN A 351 26.09 6.35 3.20
N PRO A 352 25.03 5.64 3.61
CA PRO A 352 23.75 6.25 4.00
C PRO A 352 23.84 7.30 5.10
N ASN A 353 24.85 7.22 5.97
CA ASN A 353 25.07 8.20 7.04
C ASN A 353 25.37 9.62 6.52
N ASN A 354 25.77 9.73 5.25
CA ASN A 354 26.04 11.01 4.61
C ASN A 354 24.82 11.58 3.88
N CYS A 355 23.67 10.89 3.95
CA CYS A 355 22.44 11.39 3.36
C CYS A 355 21.95 12.66 4.11
N PRO A 356 21.46 13.67 3.38
CA PRO A 356 20.99 14.92 3.98
C PRO A 356 19.71 14.75 4.82
N ASP A 357 18.94 13.68 4.58
CA ASP A 357 17.70 13.32 5.28
C ASP A 357 17.90 12.23 6.33
N VAL A 358 19.14 11.89 6.68
CA VAL A 358 19.47 10.82 7.66
C VAL A 358 18.87 11.04 9.05
N THR A 359 18.55 12.29 9.40
CA THR A 359 17.92 12.66 10.68
C THR A 359 16.39 12.62 10.65
N ASN A 360 15.79 12.43 9.47
CA ASN A 360 14.35 12.31 9.30
C ASN A 360 13.85 10.95 9.80
N SER A 361 12.76 10.95 10.57
CA SER A 361 12.15 9.73 11.12
C SER A 361 11.73 8.73 10.04
N MET A 362 11.46 9.18 8.81
CA MET A 362 11.09 8.33 7.69
C MET A 362 12.27 7.96 6.79
N PHE A 363 13.52 8.23 7.20
CA PHE A 363 14.68 7.66 6.53
C PHE A 363 14.64 6.13 6.65
N PRO A 364 14.89 5.35 5.57
CA PRO A 364 14.63 3.90 5.52
C PRO A 364 15.57 3.05 6.40
N ILE A 365 16.59 3.66 7.02
CA ILE A 365 17.53 2.97 7.91
C ILE A 365 17.45 3.60 9.30
N ALA A 366 17.24 2.76 10.30
CA ALA A 366 17.12 3.19 11.69
C ALA A 366 18.48 3.67 12.24
N PHE A 367 18.68 5.00 12.26
CA PHE A 367 19.81 5.68 12.87
C PHE A 367 19.46 6.46 14.15
N GLY A 368 18.31 6.19 14.77
CA GLY A 368 17.84 6.99 15.91
C GLY A 368 17.23 8.33 15.50
N ALA A 369 16.80 8.44 14.24
CA ALA A 369 16.23 9.64 13.64
C ALA A 369 14.82 9.91 14.17
N LEU A 370 14.52 11.17 14.52
CA LEU A 370 13.25 11.56 15.15
C LEU A 370 12.58 12.76 14.47
N GLU A 371 13.25 13.40 13.50
CA GLU A 371 12.77 14.65 12.90
C GLU A 371 11.62 14.38 11.91
N LEU A 372 10.65 15.31 11.88
CA LEU A 372 9.56 15.30 10.92
C LEU A 372 9.42 16.69 10.31
N THR A 373 9.21 16.76 9.00
CA THR A 373 8.90 18.02 8.30
C THR A 373 7.47 18.46 8.57
N GLU A 374 7.13 19.70 8.19
CA GLU A 374 5.76 20.21 8.38
C GLU A 374 4.76 19.48 7.47
N ALA A 375 5.15 19.10 6.25
CA ALA A 375 4.28 18.30 5.39
C ALA A 375 4.07 16.88 5.96
N GLN A 376 5.10 16.26 6.55
CA GLN A 376 4.96 14.96 7.22
C GLN A 376 4.03 15.05 8.43
N LYS A 377 4.12 16.12 9.23
CA LYS A 377 3.19 16.37 10.35
C LYS A 377 1.75 16.48 9.85
N ARG A 378 1.48 17.12 8.71
CA ARG A 378 0.12 17.21 8.15
C ARG A 378 -0.46 15.84 7.77
N VAL A 379 0.36 14.91 7.28
CA VAL A 379 -0.08 13.52 7.04
C VAL A 379 -0.48 12.86 8.37
N LEU A 380 0.35 13.00 9.41
CA LEU A 380 0.02 12.50 10.76
C LEU A 380 -1.27 13.12 11.30
N HIS A 381 -1.44 14.44 11.16
CA HIS A 381 -2.62 15.18 11.59
C HIS A 381 -3.87 14.74 10.85
N GLY A 382 -3.78 14.41 9.56
CA GLY A 382 -4.90 13.92 8.77
C GLY A 382 -5.31 12.47 9.07
N SER A 383 -4.44 11.70 9.74
CA SER A 383 -4.64 10.26 9.93
C SER A 383 -5.78 9.89 10.88
N ALA A 384 -6.31 8.68 10.70
CA ALA A 384 -7.28 8.07 11.62
C ALA A 384 -6.65 7.48 12.89
N LEU A 385 -5.34 7.65 13.13
CA LEU A 385 -4.59 6.96 14.18
C LEU A 385 -4.96 7.32 15.63
N TYR A 386 -5.51 8.52 15.85
CA TYR A 386 -5.57 9.13 17.18
C TYR A 386 -6.97 9.68 17.53
N ARG A 387 -7.22 9.95 18.81
CA ARG A 387 -8.39 10.71 19.25
C ARG A 387 -8.06 12.20 19.22
N GLY A 388 -8.69 12.92 18.31
CA GLY A 388 -8.37 14.32 18.05
C GLY A 388 -9.05 15.29 19.02
N ILE A 389 -8.44 16.46 19.17
CA ILE A 389 -9.00 17.61 19.89
C ILE A 389 -9.76 18.49 18.89
N LEU A 390 -11.02 18.83 19.21
CA LEU A 390 -11.93 19.49 18.28
C LEU A 390 -11.69 20.98 18.11
N GLU A 391 -11.21 21.64 19.14
CA GLU A 391 -10.96 23.08 19.20
C GLU A 391 -9.82 23.37 20.16
N GLU A 392 -9.15 24.50 19.95
CA GLU A 392 -8.03 24.94 20.78
C GLU A 392 -8.38 24.90 22.27
N GLY A 393 -7.51 24.27 23.08
CA GLY A 393 -7.72 24.10 24.52
C GLY A 393 -8.78 23.08 24.92
N GLY A 394 -9.37 22.36 23.95
CA GLY A 394 -10.32 21.28 24.20
C GLY A 394 -9.68 20.00 24.73
N ALA A 395 -10.53 19.04 25.13
CA ALA A 395 -10.10 17.69 25.49
C ALA A 395 -10.10 16.77 24.26
N PRO A 396 -9.29 15.69 24.26
CA PRO A 396 -9.37 14.68 23.21
C PRO A 396 -10.76 14.04 23.15
N ALA A 397 -11.26 13.82 21.93
CA ALA A 397 -12.55 13.17 21.71
C ALA A 397 -12.63 11.81 22.43
N PRO A 398 -13.83 11.35 22.85
CA PRO A 398 -13.99 10.02 23.41
C PRO A 398 -13.60 8.96 22.37
N PRO A 399 -13.18 7.76 22.83
CA PRO A 399 -12.93 6.66 21.91
C PRO A 399 -14.24 6.23 21.24
N LEU A 400 -14.15 5.79 19.98
CA LEU A 400 -15.25 5.19 19.24
C LEU A 400 -15.44 3.76 19.76
N PRO A 401 -16.66 3.39 20.21
CA PRO A 401 -16.90 2.03 20.65
C PRO A 401 -16.63 1.04 19.50
N PRO A 402 -16.28 -0.22 19.79
CA PRO A 402 -16.08 -1.23 18.76
C PRO A 402 -17.31 -1.26 17.84
N SER A 403 -17.08 -1.12 16.54
CA SER A 403 -18.16 -1.09 15.55
C SER A 403 -19.00 -2.37 15.68
N GLY A 404 -20.22 -2.21 16.17
CA GLY A 404 -21.19 -3.29 16.27
C GLY A 404 -21.70 -3.63 14.88
N GLY A 405 -21.21 -4.72 14.28
CA GLY A 405 -21.92 -5.43 13.21
C GLY A 405 -21.24 -5.52 11.85
N ALA A 406 -20.24 -6.39 11.74
CA ALA A 406 -20.24 -7.43 10.72
C ALA A 406 -19.56 -8.65 11.33
N LYS A 407 -20.18 -9.83 11.22
CA LYS A 407 -19.49 -11.10 11.50
C LYS A 407 -18.41 -11.25 10.44
N VAL A 408 -17.21 -10.73 10.69
CA VAL A 408 -16.01 -11.15 9.97
C VAL A 408 -15.76 -12.60 10.39
N ALA A 409 -15.51 -13.45 9.40
CA ALA A 409 -15.34 -14.89 9.58
C ALA A 409 -14.38 -15.18 10.74
N SER A 410 -14.73 -16.18 11.56
CA SER A 410 -13.86 -16.70 12.61
C SER A 410 -12.47 -17.01 12.05
N PRO A 411 -11.39 -16.84 12.85
CA PRO A 411 -10.06 -17.26 12.42
C PRO A 411 -10.10 -18.72 11.97
N PRO A 412 -9.40 -19.10 10.88
CA PRO A 412 -9.42 -20.48 10.42
C PRO A 412 -8.94 -21.39 11.56
N SER A 413 -9.75 -22.40 11.87
CA SER A 413 -9.32 -23.53 12.68
C SER A 413 -8.08 -24.19 12.04
N PRO A 414 -7.20 -24.83 12.84
CA PRO A 414 -5.99 -25.46 12.32
C PRO A 414 -6.36 -26.48 11.24
N LEU A 415 -5.82 -26.25 10.03
CA LEU A 415 -6.13 -27.02 8.83
C LEU A 415 -5.80 -28.52 9.01
N ALA A 416 -6.78 -29.37 8.73
CA ALA A 416 -6.54 -30.77 8.37
C ALA A 416 -6.24 -30.88 6.86
N PRO A 417 -5.42 -31.84 6.41
CA PRO A 417 -5.04 -31.96 5.00
C PRO A 417 -6.04 -32.83 4.24
N GLU A 418 -6.39 -32.49 2.99
CA GLU A 418 -6.49 -33.41 1.83
C GLU A 418 -7.07 -32.75 0.52
N PRO A 419 -6.91 -33.38 -0.68
CA PRO A 419 -6.52 -32.72 -1.94
C PRO A 419 -7.65 -32.68 -3.02
N PRO A 420 -7.36 -32.54 -4.35
CA PRO A 420 -7.63 -31.33 -5.12
C PRO A 420 -8.81 -31.46 -6.10
N PHE A 421 -9.48 -30.33 -6.38
CA PHE A 421 -10.42 -30.19 -7.50
C PHE A 421 -9.79 -29.32 -8.59
N ALA A 422 -9.93 -29.75 -9.85
CA ALA A 422 -9.31 -29.11 -11.00
C ALA A 422 -10.04 -27.83 -11.42
N VAL A 423 -9.30 -26.72 -11.48
CA VAL A 423 -9.69 -25.43 -12.05
C VAL A 423 -9.05 -25.32 -13.44
N VAL A 424 -9.75 -24.75 -14.43
CA VAL A 424 -9.10 -24.29 -15.66
C VAL A 424 -8.26 -23.07 -15.31
N ALA A 425 -7.02 -23.36 -14.93
CA ALA A 425 -6.07 -22.42 -14.37
C ALA A 425 -5.47 -21.52 -15.47
N THR A 426 -5.29 -20.23 -15.16
CA THR A 426 -4.06 -19.56 -15.62
C THR A 426 -2.91 -20.39 -15.05
N ARG A 427 -2.02 -20.92 -15.90
CA ARG A 427 -0.84 -21.64 -15.41
C ARG A 427 0.15 -20.62 -14.84
N ARG A 428 -0.12 -20.09 -13.66
CA ARG A 428 0.91 -19.46 -12.81
C ARG A 428 1.53 -20.58 -11.98
N SER A 429 2.72 -21.03 -12.38
CA SER A 429 3.47 -22.00 -11.59
C SER A 429 4.32 -21.28 -10.54
N ASN A 430 4.20 -21.74 -9.30
CA ASN A 430 5.22 -21.92 -8.28
C ASN A 430 6.47 -21.02 -8.35
N LYS A 431 6.73 -20.32 -7.23
CA LYS A 431 7.94 -19.51 -6.94
C LYS A 431 9.11 -20.27 -6.26
N PRO A 432 9.24 -21.61 -6.24
CA PRO A 432 10.33 -22.22 -5.51
C PRO A 432 11.64 -21.94 -6.25
N LEU A 433 12.58 -21.35 -5.54
CA LEU A 433 13.98 -21.40 -5.89
C LEU A 433 14.48 -22.85 -5.75
N PRO A 434 15.51 -23.27 -6.51
CA PRO A 434 16.23 -24.50 -6.23
C PRO A 434 16.67 -24.55 -4.77
N ALA A 435 16.76 -25.74 -4.17
CA ALA A 435 17.19 -25.91 -2.77
C ALA A 435 18.59 -25.33 -2.47
N SER A 436 19.39 -25.07 -3.51
CA SER A 436 20.68 -24.40 -3.42
C SER A 436 20.85 -23.47 -4.63
N PRO A 437 20.24 -22.28 -4.63
CA PRO A 437 20.22 -21.41 -5.79
C PRO A 437 21.61 -20.77 -5.98
N THR A 438 22.08 -20.79 -7.22
CA THR A 438 23.28 -20.06 -7.66
C THR A 438 23.08 -18.54 -7.49
N PRO A 439 24.15 -17.73 -7.45
CA PRO A 439 24.03 -16.28 -7.36
C PRO A 439 23.15 -15.68 -8.48
N LEU A 440 23.22 -16.26 -9.69
CA LEU A 440 22.38 -15.84 -10.82
C LEU A 440 20.91 -16.20 -10.60
N GLU A 441 20.59 -17.39 -10.10
CA GLU A 441 19.21 -17.80 -9.79
C GLU A 441 18.64 -17.00 -8.61
N ARG A 442 19.47 -16.62 -7.63
CA ARG A 442 19.07 -15.68 -6.57
C ARG A 442 18.69 -14.34 -7.15
N VAL A 443 19.49 -13.80 -8.09
CA VAL A 443 19.16 -12.53 -8.75
C VAL A 443 17.89 -12.65 -9.59
N LEU A 444 17.75 -13.73 -10.36
CA LEU A 444 16.58 -13.92 -11.21
C LEU A 444 15.32 -14.27 -10.41
N GLY A 445 15.44 -14.88 -9.23
CA GLY A 445 14.31 -15.31 -8.40
C GLY A 445 13.99 -14.39 -7.23
N ALA A 446 14.84 -13.41 -6.94
CA ALA A 446 14.58 -12.39 -5.92
C ALA A 446 13.33 -11.57 -6.24
N VAL A 447 12.61 -11.13 -5.22
CA VAL A 447 11.53 -10.17 -5.40
C VAL A 447 12.16 -8.78 -5.52
N TRP A 448 11.93 -8.12 -6.65
CA TRP A 448 12.46 -6.79 -6.94
C TRP A 448 11.29 -5.82 -6.95
N CYS A 449 11.40 -4.71 -6.21
CA CYS A 449 10.41 -3.63 -6.25
C CYS A 449 10.17 -3.21 -7.71
N ALA A 450 8.92 -3.25 -8.14
CA ALA A 450 8.59 -3.18 -9.56
C ALA A 450 8.79 -1.78 -10.19
N HIS A 451 9.29 -0.77 -9.47
CA HIS A 451 9.48 0.57 -10.02
C HIS A 451 10.86 1.19 -9.75
N GLY A 452 11.87 0.35 -9.59
CA GLY A 452 13.23 0.79 -9.88
C GLY A 452 13.47 0.95 -11.37
N LYS A 453 14.21 2.00 -11.76
CA LYS A 453 15.06 1.98 -12.98
C LYS A 453 16.17 0.92 -12.89
N THR A 454 16.18 0.12 -11.82
CA THR A 454 17.13 -0.94 -11.55
C THR A 454 17.05 -1.99 -12.65
N ASP A 455 18.10 -1.98 -13.45
CA ASP A 455 18.33 -2.90 -14.52
C ASP A 455 18.67 -4.29 -13.95
N TYR A 456 17.67 -5.00 -13.42
CA TYR A 456 17.85 -6.36 -12.91
C TYR A 456 18.30 -7.32 -14.02
N GLU A 457 17.90 -7.05 -15.28
CA GLU A 457 18.42 -7.76 -16.45
C GLU A 457 19.94 -7.53 -16.59
N GLY A 458 20.39 -6.28 -16.46
CA GLY A 458 21.82 -5.92 -16.42
C GLY A 458 22.57 -6.47 -15.22
N LEU A 459 21.94 -6.57 -14.05
CA LEU A 459 22.52 -7.22 -12.87
C LEU A 459 22.67 -8.72 -13.10
N ALA A 460 21.65 -9.39 -13.65
CA ALA A 460 21.71 -10.80 -14.04
C ALA A 460 22.83 -11.04 -15.07
N ILE A 461 22.97 -10.15 -16.06
CA ILE A 461 24.07 -10.19 -17.04
C ILE A 461 25.43 -10.06 -16.36
N ARG A 462 25.59 -9.09 -15.44
CA ARG A 462 26.85 -8.91 -14.70
C ARG A 462 27.21 -10.12 -13.83
N VAL A 463 26.23 -10.71 -13.16
CA VAL A 463 26.41 -11.91 -12.31
C VAL A 463 26.72 -13.15 -13.15
N ALA A 464 26.14 -13.27 -14.35
CA ALA A 464 26.44 -14.35 -15.29
C ALA A 464 27.82 -14.19 -15.99
N GLY A 465 28.43 -13.00 -15.92
CA GLY A 465 29.77 -12.71 -16.42
C GLY A 465 29.91 -12.89 -17.94
N ALA A 466 31.13 -13.17 -18.42
CA ALA A 466 31.41 -13.35 -19.85
C ALA A 466 30.63 -14.50 -20.51
N SER A 467 30.07 -15.41 -19.71
CA SER A 467 29.25 -16.54 -20.18
C SER A 467 27.75 -16.21 -20.30
N ALA A 468 27.34 -14.96 -20.02
CA ALA A 468 25.94 -14.57 -19.89
C ALA A 468 25.00 -15.08 -21.01
N PRO A 469 25.33 -14.96 -22.31
CA PRO A 469 24.44 -15.46 -23.36
C PRO A 469 24.17 -16.97 -23.26
N GLY A 470 25.21 -17.77 -22.98
CA GLY A 470 25.07 -19.23 -22.84
C GLY A 470 24.31 -19.64 -21.58
N THR A 471 24.64 -19.01 -20.45
CA THR A 471 24.06 -19.34 -19.13
C THR A 471 22.59 -18.92 -19.03
N LEU A 472 22.23 -17.73 -19.51
CA LEU A 472 20.84 -17.27 -19.52
C LEU A 472 19.99 -18.09 -20.49
N ARG A 473 20.53 -18.45 -21.66
CA ARG A 473 19.86 -19.34 -22.61
C ARG A 473 19.58 -20.70 -21.98
N ALA A 474 20.55 -21.28 -21.27
CA ALA A 474 20.41 -22.57 -20.60
C ALA A 474 19.25 -22.55 -19.58
N LEU A 475 19.15 -21.49 -18.78
CA LEU A 475 18.05 -21.32 -17.82
C LEU A 475 16.69 -21.20 -18.52
N VAL A 476 16.59 -20.49 -19.65
CA VAL A 476 15.32 -20.32 -20.38
C VAL A 476 14.78 -21.66 -20.92
N VAL A 477 15.68 -22.49 -21.47
CA VAL A 477 15.30 -23.76 -22.12
C VAL A 477 15.20 -24.94 -21.15
N ASP A 478 15.66 -24.78 -19.91
CA ASP A 478 15.54 -25.79 -18.89
C ASP A 478 14.11 -25.82 -18.34
N ASP A 479 13.32 -26.80 -18.78
CA ASP A 479 11.94 -27.01 -18.34
C ASP A 479 11.84 -27.46 -16.86
N THR A 480 12.96 -27.75 -16.18
CA THR A 480 12.99 -28.02 -14.74
C THR A 480 13.16 -26.75 -13.89
N THR A 481 13.56 -25.64 -14.52
CA THR A 481 13.69 -24.32 -13.88
C THR A 481 12.31 -23.66 -13.76
N SER A 482 12.05 -22.92 -12.67
CA SER A 482 10.75 -22.25 -12.48
C SER A 482 10.49 -21.18 -13.54
N ASP A 483 9.24 -21.09 -13.99
CA ASP A 483 8.90 -20.22 -15.13
C ASP A 483 9.17 -18.73 -14.89
N ILE A 484 9.17 -18.27 -13.63
CA ILE A 484 9.56 -16.89 -13.30
C ILE A 484 11.06 -16.64 -13.52
N LEU A 485 11.92 -17.60 -13.17
CA LEU A 485 13.36 -17.54 -13.45
C LEU A 485 13.58 -17.56 -14.96
N ARG A 486 12.87 -18.44 -15.67
CA ARG A 486 12.92 -18.55 -17.13
C ARG A 486 12.47 -17.25 -17.81
N ALA A 487 11.40 -16.64 -17.34
CA ALA A 487 10.86 -15.39 -17.87
C ALA A 487 11.84 -14.23 -17.73
N ARG A 488 12.47 -14.10 -16.57
CA ARG A 488 13.47 -13.05 -16.30
C ARG A 488 14.80 -13.32 -16.99
N ALA A 489 15.21 -14.58 -17.08
CA ALA A 489 16.38 -15.00 -17.86
C ALA A 489 16.18 -14.69 -19.35
N LEU A 490 14.96 -14.86 -19.89
CA LEU A 490 14.65 -14.56 -21.29
C LEU A 490 14.79 -13.06 -21.58
N GLY A 491 14.31 -12.19 -20.66
CA GLY A 491 14.53 -10.75 -20.73
C GLY A 491 16.00 -10.37 -20.85
N ALA A 492 16.81 -10.88 -19.93
CA ALA A 492 18.25 -10.64 -19.89
C ALA A 492 19.01 -11.26 -21.09
N TYR A 493 18.60 -12.45 -21.55
CA TYR A 493 19.24 -13.13 -22.69
C TYR A 493 19.04 -12.34 -23.99
N VAL A 494 17.81 -11.93 -24.29
CA VAL A 494 17.50 -11.11 -25.48
C VAL A 494 18.23 -9.75 -25.41
N ARG A 495 18.40 -9.19 -24.21
CA ARG A 495 19.14 -7.95 -23.99
C ARG A 495 20.64 -8.08 -24.26
N VAL A 496 21.31 -9.14 -23.79
CA VAL A 496 22.77 -9.28 -23.87
C VAL A 496 23.27 -9.93 -25.16
N ALA A 497 22.43 -10.71 -25.85
CA ALA A 497 22.86 -11.43 -27.04
C ALA A 497 23.20 -10.47 -28.20
N GLU A 498 24.20 -10.82 -29.02
CA GLU A 498 24.65 -10.04 -30.18
C GLU A 498 24.83 -10.93 -31.42
N GLY A 499 24.82 -10.33 -32.62
CA GLY A 499 25.05 -11.03 -33.89
C GLY A 499 24.16 -12.27 -34.09
N ALA A 500 24.80 -13.40 -34.42
CA ALA A 500 24.10 -14.68 -34.60
C ALA A 500 23.39 -15.17 -33.33
N GLU A 501 23.88 -14.79 -32.15
CA GLU A 501 23.27 -15.17 -30.87
C GLU A 501 22.01 -14.33 -30.59
N ARG A 502 21.96 -13.06 -31.02
CA ARG A 502 20.72 -12.25 -30.94
C ARG A 502 19.62 -12.85 -31.81
N ALA A 503 19.95 -13.32 -33.00
CA ALA A 503 18.98 -13.99 -33.88
C ALA A 503 18.40 -15.25 -33.22
N ARG A 504 19.22 -16.01 -32.48
CA ARG A 504 18.77 -17.17 -31.69
C ARG A 504 17.88 -16.77 -30.52
N ALA A 505 18.23 -15.71 -29.78
CA ALA A 505 17.44 -15.20 -28.66
C ALA A 505 16.05 -14.70 -29.12
N ILE A 506 15.99 -13.99 -30.24
CA ILE A 506 14.72 -13.54 -30.85
C ILE A 506 13.87 -14.74 -31.28
N THR A 507 14.47 -15.73 -31.96
CA THR A 507 13.76 -16.96 -32.38
C THR A 507 13.20 -17.72 -31.17
N LEU A 508 13.96 -17.81 -30.08
CA LEU A 508 13.52 -18.43 -28.84
C LEU A 508 12.35 -17.67 -28.22
N ALA A 509 12.42 -16.33 -28.15
CA ALA A 509 11.32 -15.51 -27.65
C ALA A 509 10.06 -15.62 -28.54
N GLU A 510 10.18 -15.65 -29.87
CA GLU A 510 9.04 -15.90 -30.76
C GLU A 510 8.40 -17.26 -30.51
N THR A 511 9.23 -18.29 -30.30
CA THR A 511 8.75 -19.65 -30.02
C THR A 511 7.99 -19.67 -28.69
N VAL A 512 8.57 -19.11 -27.64
CA VAL A 512 7.95 -19.03 -26.31
C VAL A 512 6.64 -18.23 -26.34
N ALA A 513 6.60 -17.07 -27.00
CA ALA A 513 5.39 -16.24 -27.07
C ALA A 513 4.19 -16.99 -27.70
N LYS A 514 4.46 -17.85 -28.69
CA LYS A 514 3.46 -18.61 -29.45
C LYS A 514 3.08 -19.96 -28.80
N ARG A 515 3.80 -20.40 -27.77
CA ARG A 515 3.58 -21.69 -27.10
C ARG A 515 2.43 -21.59 -26.10
N ASP A 516 1.28 -22.19 -26.42
CA ASP A 516 0.12 -22.21 -25.52
C ASP A 516 0.29 -23.10 -24.28
N ASP A 517 1.29 -23.97 -24.27
CA ASP A 517 1.67 -24.81 -23.13
C ASP A 517 2.60 -24.11 -22.12
N ALA A 518 3.19 -22.97 -22.49
CA ALA A 518 4.02 -22.15 -21.61
C ALA A 518 3.18 -21.27 -20.68
N SER A 519 3.71 -20.94 -19.50
CA SER A 519 3.02 -20.07 -18.53
C SER A 519 2.83 -18.65 -19.03
N THR A 520 1.84 -17.99 -18.42
CA THR A 520 1.51 -16.58 -18.65
C THR A 520 2.73 -15.67 -18.53
N ASP A 521 3.52 -15.80 -17.46
CA ASP A 521 4.67 -14.94 -17.17
C ASP A 521 5.77 -15.07 -18.23
N LEU A 522 6.07 -16.31 -18.63
CA LEU A 522 7.09 -16.62 -19.61
C LEU A 522 6.69 -16.12 -21.01
N ARG A 523 5.42 -16.28 -21.39
CA ARG A 523 4.87 -15.77 -22.66
C ARG A 523 4.82 -14.25 -22.71
N VAL A 524 4.39 -13.59 -21.63
CA VAL A 524 4.37 -12.12 -21.52
C VAL A 524 5.78 -11.55 -21.54
N ALA A 525 6.74 -12.16 -20.85
CA ALA A 525 8.15 -11.77 -20.91
C ALA A 525 8.70 -11.88 -22.34
N ALA A 526 8.38 -12.95 -23.05
CA ALA A 526 8.76 -13.12 -24.44
C ALA A 526 8.21 -12.01 -25.35
N LEU A 527 6.91 -11.69 -25.24
CA LEU A 527 6.27 -10.62 -26.01
C LEU A 527 6.88 -9.24 -25.71
N ARG A 528 7.16 -8.94 -24.44
CA ARG A 528 7.77 -7.66 -24.01
C ARG A 528 9.23 -7.57 -24.46
N SER A 529 10.00 -8.65 -24.40
CA SER A 529 11.37 -8.67 -24.91
C SER A 529 11.43 -8.49 -26.42
N LEU A 530 10.55 -9.15 -27.18
CA LEU A 530 10.41 -8.90 -28.61
C LEU A 530 10.02 -7.44 -28.87
N ALA A 531 9.06 -6.87 -28.14
CA ALA A 531 8.65 -5.49 -28.34
C ALA A 531 9.80 -4.48 -28.14
N ARG A 532 10.71 -4.75 -27.18
CA ARG A 532 11.87 -3.89 -26.90
C ARG A 532 13.01 -4.04 -27.91
N PHE A 533 13.26 -5.26 -28.41
CA PHE A 533 14.49 -5.57 -29.15
C PHE A 533 14.28 -6.08 -30.58
N ALA A 534 13.06 -6.45 -30.95
CA ALA A 534 12.66 -7.01 -32.24
C ALA A 534 11.18 -6.70 -32.57
N PRO A 535 10.81 -5.42 -32.81
CA PRO A 535 9.41 -5.00 -32.90
C PRO A 535 8.61 -5.65 -34.03
N VAL A 536 9.27 -6.02 -35.14
CA VAL A 536 8.62 -6.69 -36.28
C VAL A 536 8.18 -8.11 -35.88
N GLU A 537 9.06 -8.84 -35.22
CA GLU A 537 8.84 -10.17 -34.66
C GLU A 537 7.83 -10.13 -33.51
N ALA A 538 7.81 -9.04 -32.74
CA ALA A 538 6.81 -8.79 -31.71
C ALA A 538 5.39 -8.73 -32.28
N ARG A 539 5.17 -7.93 -33.34
CA ARG A 539 3.86 -7.83 -34.01
C ARG A 539 3.42 -9.17 -34.63
N ARG A 540 4.37 -9.89 -35.25
CA ARG A 540 4.11 -11.23 -35.81
C ARG A 540 3.68 -12.22 -34.71
N SER A 541 4.41 -12.24 -33.59
CA SER A 541 4.12 -13.13 -32.46
C SER A 541 2.82 -12.74 -31.74
N ALA A 542 2.53 -11.44 -31.66
CA ALA A 542 1.30 -10.92 -31.12
C ALA A 542 0.05 -11.32 -31.94
N ALA A 543 0.16 -11.48 -33.27
CA ALA A 543 -0.97 -11.96 -34.08
C ALA A 543 -1.43 -13.37 -33.69
N THR A 544 -0.49 -14.25 -33.35
CA THR A 544 -0.78 -15.60 -32.83
C THR A 544 -1.19 -15.56 -31.36
N ALA A 545 -0.46 -14.82 -30.51
CA ALA A 545 -0.74 -14.73 -29.08
C ALA A 545 -2.09 -14.04 -28.76
N ALA A 546 -2.61 -13.20 -29.65
CA ALA A 546 -3.95 -12.61 -29.55
C ALA A 546 -5.09 -13.63 -29.71
N GLN A 547 -4.78 -14.87 -30.09
CA GLN A 547 -5.73 -15.98 -30.15
C GLN A 547 -5.61 -16.90 -28.93
N SER A 548 -4.71 -16.59 -27.98
CA SER A 548 -4.48 -17.39 -26.79
C SER A 548 -5.73 -17.53 -25.92
N GLY A 549 -5.93 -18.71 -25.35
CA GLY A 549 -6.91 -18.96 -24.29
C GLY A 549 -6.57 -18.21 -22.99
N ASP A 550 -5.31 -17.79 -22.82
CA ASP A 550 -4.84 -16.99 -21.70
C ASP A 550 -5.21 -15.50 -21.90
N PRO A 551 -6.07 -14.92 -21.03
CA PRO A 551 -6.58 -13.56 -21.19
C PRO A 551 -5.47 -12.50 -21.06
N VAL A 552 -4.44 -12.74 -20.25
CA VAL A 552 -3.33 -11.79 -20.03
C VAL A 552 -2.42 -11.76 -21.25
N VAL A 553 -2.07 -12.93 -21.79
CA VAL A 553 -1.30 -13.02 -23.04
C VAL A 553 -2.04 -12.36 -24.19
N ARG A 554 -3.37 -12.55 -24.25
CA ARG A 554 -4.24 -11.93 -25.26
C ARG A 554 -4.24 -10.41 -25.18
N ALA A 555 -4.36 -9.85 -23.97
CA ALA A 555 -4.34 -8.40 -23.74
C ALA A 555 -3.00 -7.76 -24.13
N VAL A 556 -1.88 -8.36 -23.68
CA VAL A 556 -0.53 -7.91 -24.04
C VAL A 556 -0.32 -7.96 -25.56
N ALA A 557 -0.72 -9.05 -26.20
CA ALA A 557 -0.65 -9.19 -27.65
C ALA A 557 -1.52 -8.15 -28.38
N GLY A 558 -2.73 -7.86 -27.86
CA GLY A 558 -3.60 -6.80 -28.39
C GLY A 558 -2.92 -5.43 -28.37
N SER A 559 -2.29 -5.06 -27.25
CA SER A 559 -1.58 -3.77 -27.11
C SER A 559 -0.40 -3.62 -28.09
N LEU A 560 0.28 -4.72 -28.41
CA LEU A 560 1.41 -4.74 -29.34
C LEU A 560 0.98 -4.71 -30.81
N ARG A 561 -0.29 -5.02 -31.10
CA ARG A 561 -0.88 -4.91 -32.44
C ARG A 561 -1.45 -3.51 -32.71
N ALA A 562 -1.81 -2.78 -31.66
CA ALA A 562 -2.28 -1.40 -31.74
C ALA A 562 -1.15 -0.37 -31.93
N LYS A 563 0.11 -0.79 -31.76
CA LYS A 563 1.35 -0.01 -31.97
C LYS A 563 2.12 -0.51 -33.20
#